data_AF-A0A3N5LVF7-F1
#
_entry.id   AF-A0A3N5LVF7-F1
#
_cell.length_a   1.000
_cell.length_b   1.000
_cell.length_c   1.000
_cell.angle_alpha   90.00
_cell.angle_beta   90.00
_cell.angle_gamma   90.00
#
_symmetry.space_group_name_H-M   'P 1'
#
loop_
_entity.id
_entity.type
_entity.pdbx_description
1 polymer ?
#
loop_
_entity_poly.entity_id
_entity_poly.type
_entity_poly.pdbx_seq_one_letter_code
_entity_poly.pdbx_strand_id
1 'polypeptide(L)'
;MATTYESYEAAASRYLETFRSLGEAGPTTAKAITRGAGEISEEQIIDQASVIADISAEMVELSQTYLDSPDPSIREGISGQLLSQAAAELQLAVELLKTREGEEGGRFVTTRSTRGASLQQAIAALEKSMATPAAEGLPVSRAARRGGAKPSTLQEALTQLQDSANITATAIAQRVKELGGDIAIDLALHTEWAAVTSAAGLFGKDLLEKLEALKKGAGAILSRILAVAAKTLYNAYLKIRALLGKDVEEQARNKVNEWLENIKEAGKIEIFDTLVEKFYGLESFKKALQGSLARSTAEIDSVNRTTDQVSSVGEKFAVLSARMSALANVVNLGKMIHLPQVLLIIASIQVTLLAVVIYSGFDYIGYRAPRFPNLTKGVAELISEAVVPLN
;
A
#
# COMPACT_ATOMS: atom_id res chain seq x y z
N MET A 1 -13.54 13.36 24.75
CA MET A 1 -14.06 11.98 24.80
C MET A 1 -13.71 11.36 23.46
N ALA A 2 -13.07 10.19 23.43
CA ALA A 2 -12.82 9.48 22.17
C ALA A 2 -14.16 9.01 21.61
N THR A 3 -14.42 9.29 20.33
CA THR A 3 -15.65 8.87 19.65
C THR A 3 -15.47 7.45 19.18
N THR A 4 -16.05 6.48 19.90
CA THR A 4 -15.99 5.07 19.48
C THR A 4 -16.95 4.83 18.31
N TYR A 5 -16.46 4.22 17.23
CA TYR A 5 -17.29 3.81 16.09
C TYR A 5 -17.79 2.36 16.22
N GLU A 6 -19.05 2.12 15.84
CA GLU A 6 -19.66 0.79 15.85
C GLU A 6 -19.21 -0.09 14.67
N SER A 7 -18.76 0.52 13.56
CA SER A 7 -18.31 -0.19 12.37
C SER A 7 -17.21 0.56 11.63
N TYR A 8 -16.49 -0.18 10.78
CA TYR A 8 -15.47 0.39 9.90
C TYR A 8 -16.08 1.42 8.94
N GLU A 9 -17.27 1.18 8.38
CA GLU A 9 -17.96 2.10 7.47
C GLU A 9 -18.35 3.43 8.13
N ALA A 10 -18.79 3.37 9.39
CA ALA A 10 -19.11 4.57 10.16
C ALA A 10 -17.85 5.43 10.40
N ALA A 11 -16.75 4.80 10.82
CA ALA A 11 -15.46 5.46 10.97
C ALA A 11 -14.95 6.03 9.64
N ALA A 12 -15.01 5.22 8.57
CA ALA A 12 -14.61 5.57 7.21
C ALA A 12 -15.37 6.78 6.65
N SER A 13 -16.68 6.86 6.88
CA SER A 13 -17.51 7.97 6.41
C SER A 13 -17.11 9.28 7.10
N ARG A 14 -16.92 9.23 8.43
CA ARG A 14 -16.50 10.38 9.22
C ARG A 14 -15.06 10.80 8.91
N TYR A 15 -14.18 9.82 8.68
CA TYR A 15 -12.81 10.03 8.24
C TYR A 15 -12.75 10.78 6.91
N LEU A 16 -13.51 10.34 5.90
CA LEU A 16 -13.60 11.01 4.60
C LEU A 16 -14.19 12.42 4.71
N GLU A 17 -15.26 12.60 5.48
CA GLU A 17 -15.85 13.92 5.72
C GLU A 17 -14.81 14.91 6.30
N THR A 18 -14.02 14.44 7.26
CA THR A 18 -12.97 15.26 7.89
C THR A 18 -11.81 15.55 6.93
N PHE A 19 -11.45 14.60 6.05
CA PHE A 19 -10.48 14.87 4.98
C PHE A 19 -11.00 15.84 3.92
N ARG A 20 -12.29 15.77 3.56
CA ARG A 20 -12.91 16.73 2.64
C ARG A 20 -12.89 18.14 3.19
N SER A 21 -13.16 18.33 4.48
CA SER A 21 -13.12 19.66 5.10
C SER A 21 -11.72 20.28 5.07
N LEU A 22 -10.65 19.45 5.09
CA LEU A 22 -9.28 19.92 4.85
C LEU A 22 -9.05 20.33 3.39
N GLY A 23 -9.71 19.68 2.44
CA GLY A 23 -9.63 20.01 1.02
C GLY A 23 -10.39 21.30 0.68
N GLU A 24 -11.62 21.45 1.14
CA GLU A 24 -12.45 22.64 0.88
C GLU A 24 -11.82 23.95 1.39
N ALA A 25 -10.78 23.84 2.22
CA ALA A 25 -9.87 24.89 2.67
C ALA A 25 -8.92 25.49 1.60
N GLY A 26 -8.91 24.98 0.36
CA GLY A 26 -7.90 25.25 -0.67
C GLY A 26 -7.77 26.71 -1.16
N PRO A 27 -6.66 27.06 -1.86
CA PRO A 27 -6.16 28.43 -1.98
C PRO A 27 -7.10 29.35 -2.77
N THR A 28 -7.53 30.44 -2.13
CA THR A 28 -8.24 31.53 -2.79
C THR A 28 -7.39 32.05 -3.94
N THR A 29 -7.93 31.98 -5.16
CA THR A 29 -7.28 32.57 -6.34
C THR A 29 -6.98 34.04 -6.07
N ALA A 30 -5.79 34.51 -6.49
CA ALA A 30 -5.24 35.85 -6.25
C ALA A 30 -6.11 37.04 -6.72
N LYS A 31 -7.31 36.80 -7.25
CA LYS A 31 -8.33 37.82 -7.58
C LYS A 31 -9.33 38.12 -6.45
N ALA A 32 -9.29 37.40 -5.33
CA ALA A 32 -10.21 37.58 -4.20
C ALA A 32 -9.61 38.44 -3.05
N ILE A 33 -8.90 39.53 -3.37
CA ILE A 33 -8.32 40.45 -2.36
C ILE A 33 -9.37 41.43 -1.78
N THR A 34 -10.62 41.39 -2.23
CA THR A 34 -11.69 42.23 -1.67
C THR A 34 -12.68 41.41 -0.86
N ARG A 35 -12.51 41.46 0.48
CA ARG A 35 -13.36 40.93 1.58
C ARG A 35 -13.16 39.45 1.95
N GLY A 36 -12.26 39.21 2.91
CA GLY A 36 -12.44 38.27 4.03
C GLY A 36 -12.97 36.87 3.76
N ALA A 37 -12.67 36.26 2.60
CA ALA A 37 -13.14 34.93 2.25
C ALA A 37 -12.17 33.85 2.74
N GLY A 38 -12.44 33.36 3.96
CA GLY A 38 -12.24 31.97 4.41
C GLY A 38 -10.85 31.35 4.24
N GLU A 39 -9.82 31.89 4.88
CA GLU A 39 -8.63 31.08 5.16
C GLU A 39 -8.89 30.17 6.36
N ILE A 40 -8.66 28.86 6.21
CA ILE A 40 -8.57 27.97 7.38
C ILE A 40 -7.26 28.30 8.10
N SER A 41 -7.38 28.63 9.39
CA SER A 41 -6.22 28.90 10.24
C SER A 41 -5.35 27.64 10.40
N GLU A 42 -4.05 27.82 10.63
CA GLU A 42 -3.15 26.69 10.91
C GLU A 42 -3.61 25.86 12.11
N GLU A 43 -4.18 26.50 13.13
CA GLU A 43 -4.79 25.83 14.27
C GLU A 43 -5.94 24.90 13.86
N GLN A 44 -6.82 25.35 12.96
CA GLN A 44 -7.90 24.51 12.45
C GLN A 44 -7.39 23.33 11.61
N ILE A 45 -6.30 23.49 10.85
CA ILE A 45 -5.66 22.37 10.13
C ILE A 45 -5.11 21.35 11.13
N ILE A 46 -4.44 21.81 12.19
CA ILE A 46 -3.91 20.94 13.25
C ILE A 46 -5.06 20.22 13.98
N ASP A 47 -6.15 20.92 14.28
CA ASP A 47 -7.33 20.34 14.93
C ASP A 47 -7.96 19.24 14.06
N GLN A 48 -8.21 19.53 12.77
CA GLN A 48 -8.78 18.55 11.84
C GLN A 48 -7.85 17.36 11.62
N ALA A 49 -6.54 17.60 11.48
CA ALA A 49 -5.55 16.53 11.35
C ALA A 49 -5.47 15.66 12.62
N SER A 50 -5.64 16.25 13.80
CA SER A 50 -5.75 15.50 15.06
C SER A 50 -6.98 14.59 15.07
N VAL A 51 -8.14 15.12 14.66
CA VAL A 51 -9.39 14.34 14.57
C VAL A 51 -9.23 13.19 13.57
N ILE A 52 -8.61 13.45 12.41
CA ILE A 52 -8.27 12.43 11.42
C ILE A 52 -7.42 11.34 12.04
N ALA A 53 -6.35 11.71 12.76
CA ALA A 53 -5.44 10.76 13.39
C ALA A 53 -6.14 9.93 14.50
N ASP A 54 -7.13 10.49 15.18
CA ASP A 54 -7.95 9.75 16.16
C ASP A 54 -8.82 8.70 15.46
N ILE A 55 -9.61 9.10 14.46
CA ILE A 55 -10.49 8.18 13.71
C ILE A 55 -9.68 7.08 13.03
N SER A 56 -8.55 7.48 12.44
CA SER A 56 -7.60 6.61 11.75
C SER A 56 -7.06 5.48 12.63
N ALA A 57 -6.84 5.74 13.92
CA ALA A 57 -6.38 4.72 14.86
C ALA A 57 -7.47 3.67 15.10
N GLU A 58 -8.73 4.10 15.26
CA GLU A 58 -9.87 3.17 15.41
C GLU A 58 -10.10 2.35 14.13
N MET A 59 -9.93 2.96 12.94
CA MET A 59 -10.04 2.25 11.66
C MET A 59 -9.02 1.12 11.51
N VAL A 60 -7.81 1.26 12.06
CA VAL A 60 -6.81 0.18 12.06
C VAL A 60 -7.33 -1.03 12.83
N GLU A 61 -7.91 -0.82 14.01
CA GLU A 61 -8.47 -1.90 14.83
C GLU A 61 -9.67 -2.55 14.15
N LEU A 62 -10.61 -1.73 13.66
CA LEU A 62 -11.81 -2.21 12.97
C LEU A 62 -11.50 -2.97 11.67
N SER A 63 -10.41 -2.60 10.97
CA SER A 63 -9.99 -3.26 9.74
C SER A 63 -9.54 -4.71 9.94
N GLN A 64 -9.16 -5.10 11.17
CA GLN A 64 -8.71 -6.46 11.46
C GLN A 64 -9.81 -7.49 11.18
N THR A 65 -11.07 -7.18 11.50
CA THR A 65 -12.20 -8.08 11.20
C THR A 65 -12.37 -8.33 9.70
N TYR A 66 -12.02 -7.35 8.86
CA TYR A 66 -12.09 -7.47 7.41
C TYR A 66 -10.88 -8.24 6.87
N LEU A 67 -9.68 -7.99 7.42
CA LEU A 67 -8.45 -8.73 7.08
C LEU A 67 -8.51 -10.19 7.51
N ASP A 68 -9.24 -10.50 8.60
CA ASP A 68 -9.46 -11.86 9.10
C ASP A 68 -10.68 -12.54 8.44
N SER A 69 -11.38 -11.85 7.54
CA SER A 69 -12.56 -12.39 6.84
C SER A 69 -12.21 -13.65 6.05
N PRO A 70 -13.06 -14.69 6.02
CA PRO A 70 -12.84 -15.85 5.18
C PRO A 70 -12.99 -15.53 3.68
N ASP A 71 -13.74 -14.48 3.32
CA ASP A 71 -13.91 -14.05 1.92
C ASP A 71 -12.67 -13.26 1.46
N PRO A 72 -11.91 -13.77 0.47
CA PRO A 72 -10.75 -13.08 -0.08
C PRO A 72 -11.11 -11.72 -0.69
N SER A 73 -12.32 -11.56 -1.24
CA SER A 73 -12.75 -10.29 -1.84
C SER A 73 -12.80 -9.18 -0.79
N ILE A 74 -13.29 -9.49 0.42
CA ILE A 74 -13.31 -8.55 1.56
C ILE A 74 -11.87 -8.15 1.92
N ARG A 75 -10.97 -9.12 2.04
CA ARG A 75 -9.55 -8.89 2.39
C ARG A 75 -8.84 -8.02 1.35
N GLU A 76 -9.06 -8.28 0.07
CA GLU A 76 -8.54 -7.45 -1.03
C GLU A 76 -9.05 -6.00 -0.97
N GLY A 77 -10.37 -5.84 -0.77
CA GLY A 77 -11.01 -4.53 -0.73
C GLY A 77 -10.48 -3.67 0.42
N ILE A 78 -10.43 -4.22 1.64
CA ILE A 78 -9.88 -3.51 2.80
C ILE A 78 -8.39 -3.21 2.63
N SER A 79 -7.60 -4.14 2.06
CA SER A 79 -6.18 -3.94 1.83
C SER A 79 -5.91 -2.75 0.92
N GLY A 80 -6.70 -2.64 -0.16
CA GLY A 80 -6.66 -1.49 -1.02
C GLY A 80 -7.01 -0.20 -0.30
N GLN A 81 -8.04 -0.18 0.55
CA GLN A 81 -8.44 1.03 1.26
C GLN A 81 -7.40 1.48 2.29
N LEU A 82 -6.80 0.55 3.02
CA LEU A 82 -5.73 0.82 3.99
C LEU A 82 -4.50 1.45 3.34
N LEU A 83 -4.10 0.99 2.14
CA LEU A 83 -3.00 1.61 1.38
C LEU A 83 -3.33 3.05 0.97
N SER A 84 -4.56 3.31 0.52
CA SER A 84 -4.99 4.67 0.16
C SER A 84 -5.06 5.60 1.37
N GLN A 85 -5.54 5.10 2.51
CA GLN A 85 -5.53 5.85 3.77
C GLN A 85 -4.12 6.17 4.22
N ALA A 86 -3.22 5.17 4.23
CA ALA A 86 -1.82 5.37 4.59
C ALA A 86 -1.15 6.43 3.71
N ALA A 87 -1.41 6.42 2.39
CA ALA A 87 -0.87 7.42 1.48
C ALA A 87 -1.38 8.83 1.77
N ALA A 88 -2.69 9.00 2.01
CA ALA A 88 -3.29 10.29 2.35
C ALA A 88 -2.80 10.81 3.71
N GLU A 89 -2.68 9.93 4.71
CA GLU A 89 -2.14 10.24 6.03
C GLU A 89 -0.68 10.66 5.97
N LEU A 90 0.14 9.93 5.22
CA LEU A 90 1.55 10.30 5.01
C LEU A 90 1.66 11.65 4.32
N GLN A 91 0.80 11.93 3.33
CA GLN A 91 0.80 13.23 2.68
C GLN A 91 0.45 14.33 3.68
N LEU A 92 -0.59 14.15 4.50
CA LEU A 92 -0.97 15.08 5.55
C LEU A 92 0.16 15.30 6.56
N ALA A 93 0.80 14.23 7.03
CA ALA A 93 1.92 14.32 7.96
C ALA A 93 3.13 15.06 7.36
N VAL A 94 3.45 14.80 6.09
CA VAL A 94 4.52 15.52 5.37
C VAL A 94 4.20 17.00 5.23
N GLU A 95 2.96 17.36 4.91
CA GLU A 95 2.55 18.77 4.84
C GLU A 95 2.64 19.47 6.20
N LEU A 96 2.22 18.80 7.28
CA LEU A 96 2.37 19.31 8.66
C LEU A 96 3.84 19.48 9.05
N LEU A 97 4.72 18.55 8.69
CA LEU A 97 6.15 18.67 9.00
C LEU A 97 6.85 19.75 8.18
N LYS A 98 6.35 20.05 6.97
CA LYS A 98 6.85 21.15 6.12
C LYS A 98 6.41 22.54 6.60
N THR A 99 5.40 22.68 7.46
CA THR A 99 5.10 24.00 8.06
C THR A 99 6.23 24.43 8.99
N ARG A 100 6.78 23.50 9.77
CA ARG A 100 7.96 23.71 10.63
C ARG A 100 9.18 24.24 9.86
N GLU A 101 9.57 23.59 8.75
CA GLU A 101 10.78 23.99 8.00
C GLU A 101 10.63 25.40 7.39
N GLY A 102 9.40 25.82 7.07
CA GLY A 102 9.10 27.16 6.58
C GLY A 102 9.30 28.26 7.62
N GLU A 103 9.15 27.95 8.92
CA GLU A 103 9.38 28.89 10.02
C GLU A 103 10.87 29.00 10.40
N GLU A 104 11.64 27.91 10.29
CA GLU A 104 13.06 27.86 10.72
C GLU A 104 14.05 28.36 9.66
N GLY A 105 13.70 28.40 8.36
CA GLY A 105 14.60 28.94 7.34
C GLY A 105 13.98 28.95 5.94
N GLY A 106 13.76 30.15 5.39
CA GLY A 106 13.06 30.43 4.13
C GLY A 106 13.66 29.87 2.82
N ARG A 107 14.09 28.61 2.78
CA ARG A 107 14.69 27.95 1.60
C ARG A 107 13.75 27.06 0.79
N PHE A 108 12.54 26.75 1.27
CA PHE A 108 11.54 26.02 0.48
C PHE A 108 10.37 26.92 0.07
N VAL A 109 10.53 27.63 -1.06
CA VAL A 109 9.43 28.29 -1.76
C VAL A 109 8.65 27.26 -2.58
N THR A 110 8.15 26.20 -1.95
CA THR A 110 6.97 25.52 -2.50
C THR A 110 5.80 26.42 -2.17
N THR A 111 5.28 27.13 -3.17
CA THR A 111 4.15 28.05 -2.99
C THR A 111 3.00 27.31 -2.30
N ARG A 112 2.30 27.97 -1.36
CA ARG A 112 1.15 27.43 -0.63
C ARG A 112 0.12 26.77 -1.57
N SER A 113 0.04 27.24 -2.82
CA SER A 113 -0.77 26.66 -3.90
C SER A 113 -0.40 25.22 -4.27
N THR A 114 0.89 24.87 -4.29
CA THR A 114 1.37 23.55 -4.69
C THR A 114 1.17 22.52 -3.58
N ARG A 115 1.29 22.95 -2.31
CA ARG A 115 0.98 22.13 -1.11
C ARG A 115 -0.50 21.77 -1.04
N GLY A 116 -1.38 22.71 -1.37
CA GLY A 116 -2.81 22.44 -1.48
C GLY A 116 -3.12 21.41 -2.56
N ALA A 117 -2.46 21.47 -3.72
CA ALA A 117 -2.72 20.57 -4.84
C ALA A 117 -2.35 19.11 -4.56
N SER A 118 -1.23 18.84 -3.88
CA SER A 118 -0.83 17.47 -3.51
C SER A 118 -1.80 16.84 -2.53
N LEU A 119 -2.20 17.57 -1.49
CA LEU A 119 -3.18 17.10 -0.51
C LEU A 119 -4.56 16.86 -1.16
N GLN A 120 -4.99 17.73 -2.07
CA GLN A 120 -6.22 17.53 -2.85
C GLN A 120 -6.19 16.27 -3.70
N GLN A 121 -5.08 16.01 -4.38
CA GLN A 121 -4.91 14.79 -5.16
C GLN A 121 -4.97 13.54 -4.26
N ALA A 122 -4.36 13.60 -3.07
CA ALA A 122 -4.43 12.52 -2.10
C ALA A 122 -5.86 12.30 -1.58
N ILE A 123 -6.62 13.38 -1.30
CA ILE A 123 -8.03 13.32 -0.91
C ILE A 123 -8.87 12.70 -2.02
N ALA A 124 -8.74 13.16 -3.27
CA ALA A 124 -9.49 12.60 -4.40
C ALA A 124 -9.18 11.11 -4.65
N ALA A 125 -7.91 10.70 -4.49
CA ALA A 125 -7.52 9.29 -4.58
C ALA A 125 -8.11 8.46 -3.43
N LEU A 126 -8.11 8.99 -2.22
CA LEU A 126 -8.72 8.38 -1.04
C LEU A 126 -10.23 8.21 -1.22
N GLU A 127 -10.94 9.25 -1.65
CA GLU A 127 -12.38 9.22 -1.92
C GLU A 127 -12.73 8.16 -2.96
N LYS A 128 -12.00 8.14 -4.08
CA LYS A 128 -12.19 7.11 -5.12
C LYS A 128 -11.99 5.70 -4.57
N SER A 129 -11.01 5.51 -3.70
CA SER A 129 -10.70 4.22 -3.08
C SER A 129 -11.80 3.76 -2.13
N MET A 130 -12.37 4.70 -1.35
CA MET A 130 -13.37 4.42 -0.33
C MET A 130 -14.82 4.50 -0.85
N ALA A 131 -15.04 4.96 -2.08
CA ALA A 131 -16.35 4.93 -2.74
C ALA A 131 -16.84 3.50 -3.05
N THR A 132 -15.92 2.53 -3.14
CA THR A 132 -16.24 1.11 -3.29
C THR A 132 -16.21 0.44 -1.91
N PRO A 133 -17.31 -0.16 -1.44
CA PRO A 133 -17.32 -0.90 -0.18
C PRO A 133 -16.24 -1.99 -0.17
N ALA A 134 -15.59 -2.21 0.97
CA ALA A 134 -14.54 -3.24 1.08
C ALA A 134 -15.05 -4.63 0.70
N ALA A 135 -16.34 -4.91 0.94
CA ALA A 135 -16.98 -6.16 0.59
C ALA A 135 -17.11 -6.43 -0.93
N GLU A 136 -16.99 -5.41 -1.77
CA GLU A 136 -16.99 -5.58 -3.22
C GLU A 136 -15.59 -5.91 -3.79
N GLY A 137 -14.57 -5.89 -2.94
CA GLY A 137 -13.18 -6.12 -3.33
C GLY A 137 -12.55 -4.97 -4.14
N LEU A 138 -11.44 -5.27 -4.80
CA LEU A 138 -10.74 -4.26 -5.61
C LEU A 138 -11.48 -3.99 -6.92
N PRO A 139 -11.71 -2.71 -7.28
CA PRO A 139 -12.43 -2.37 -8.50
C PRO A 139 -11.59 -2.69 -9.73
N VAL A 140 -12.03 -3.65 -10.54
CA VAL A 140 -11.40 -4.00 -11.82
C VAL A 140 -12.04 -3.27 -12.99
N SER A 141 -11.23 -2.84 -13.96
CA SER A 141 -11.74 -2.21 -15.18
C SER A 141 -12.31 -3.26 -16.11
N ARG A 142 -13.64 -3.32 -16.23
CA ARG A 142 -14.32 -4.25 -17.17
C ARG A 142 -13.95 -4.01 -18.64
N ALA A 143 -13.30 -2.90 -18.97
CA ALA A 143 -13.03 -2.45 -20.33
C ALA A 143 -12.03 -3.33 -21.11
N ALA A 144 -11.30 -4.24 -20.45
CA ALA A 144 -10.24 -5.04 -21.08
C ALA A 144 -10.59 -6.52 -21.31
N ARG A 145 -11.82 -6.98 -21.02
CA ARG A 145 -12.27 -8.31 -21.46
C ARG A 145 -12.44 -8.30 -22.97
N ARG A 146 -11.34 -8.53 -23.70
CA ARG A 146 -11.33 -8.69 -25.15
C ARG A 146 -12.43 -9.69 -25.50
N GLY A 147 -13.44 -9.24 -26.23
CA GLY A 147 -14.57 -10.05 -26.71
C GLY A 147 -14.16 -11.07 -27.78
N GLY A 148 -13.06 -11.79 -27.55
CA GLY A 148 -12.72 -12.95 -28.35
C GLY A 148 -13.80 -14.03 -28.20
N ALA A 149 -14.03 -14.79 -29.26
CA ALA A 149 -14.90 -15.94 -29.19
C ALA A 149 -14.37 -16.89 -28.11
N LYS A 150 -15.25 -17.33 -27.20
CA LYS A 150 -14.88 -18.34 -26.21
C LYS A 150 -14.45 -19.63 -26.94
N PRO A 151 -13.38 -20.30 -26.49
CA PRO A 151 -12.99 -21.60 -27.03
C PRO A 151 -14.17 -22.56 -27.07
N SER A 152 -14.29 -23.30 -28.17
CA SER A 152 -15.35 -24.30 -28.36
C SER A 152 -14.86 -25.73 -28.10
N THR A 153 -13.54 -25.92 -27.96
CA THR A 153 -12.93 -27.20 -27.62
C THR A 153 -12.17 -27.12 -26.31
N LEU A 154 -12.09 -28.25 -25.58
CA LEU A 154 -11.36 -28.32 -24.31
C LEU A 154 -9.86 -28.00 -24.49
N GLN A 155 -9.23 -28.47 -25.57
CA GLN A 155 -7.81 -28.25 -25.82
C GLN A 155 -7.48 -26.77 -26.04
N GLU A 156 -8.33 -26.04 -26.76
CA GLU A 156 -8.19 -24.59 -26.94
C GLU A 156 -8.39 -23.86 -25.60
N ALA A 157 -9.39 -24.26 -24.81
CA ALA A 157 -9.65 -23.66 -23.49
C ALA A 157 -8.47 -23.85 -22.53
N LEU A 158 -7.87 -25.05 -22.48
CA LEU A 158 -6.70 -25.34 -21.65
C LEU A 158 -5.47 -24.55 -22.10
N THR A 159 -5.24 -24.42 -23.40
CA THR A 159 -4.16 -23.58 -23.95
C THR A 159 -4.35 -22.12 -23.55
N GLN A 160 -5.57 -21.59 -23.70
CA GLN A 160 -5.87 -20.21 -23.31
C GLN A 160 -5.72 -19.97 -21.80
N LEU A 161 -6.12 -20.94 -20.97
CA LEU A 161 -5.89 -20.87 -19.52
C LEU A 161 -4.40 -20.84 -19.19
N GLN A 162 -3.60 -21.69 -19.85
CA GLN A 162 -2.14 -21.72 -19.67
C GLN A 162 -1.52 -20.37 -20.01
N ASP A 163 -1.88 -19.79 -21.16
CA ASP A 163 -1.37 -18.50 -21.61
C ASP A 163 -1.78 -17.38 -20.65
N SER A 164 -3.06 -17.33 -20.25
CA SER A 164 -3.56 -16.33 -19.30
C SER A 164 -2.84 -16.41 -17.95
N ALA A 165 -2.64 -17.63 -17.42
CA ALA A 165 -1.92 -17.84 -16.17
C ALA A 165 -0.45 -17.41 -16.27
N ASN A 166 0.23 -17.77 -17.36
CA ASN A 166 1.63 -17.39 -17.59
C ASN A 166 1.80 -15.86 -17.73
N ILE A 167 0.94 -15.22 -18.52
CA ILE A 167 0.94 -13.77 -18.73
C ILE A 167 0.66 -13.07 -17.39
N THR A 168 -0.36 -13.52 -16.66
CA THR A 168 -0.76 -12.91 -15.39
C THR A 168 0.34 -13.03 -14.35
N ALA A 169 0.89 -14.23 -14.12
CA ALA A 169 1.96 -14.45 -13.14
C ALA A 169 3.23 -13.65 -13.48
N THR A 170 3.60 -13.60 -14.77
CA THR A 170 4.74 -12.78 -15.22
C THR A 170 4.48 -11.29 -15.01
N ALA A 171 3.28 -10.81 -15.31
CA ALA A 171 2.92 -9.40 -15.14
C ALA A 171 2.81 -8.97 -13.67
N ILE A 172 2.46 -9.89 -12.76
CA ILE A 172 2.50 -9.66 -11.31
C ILE A 172 3.96 -9.54 -10.86
N ALA A 173 4.79 -10.53 -11.21
CA ALA A 173 6.20 -10.54 -10.84
C ALA A 173 6.96 -9.31 -11.37
N GLN A 174 6.68 -8.90 -12.61
CA GLN A 174 7.28 -7.71 -13.21
C GLN A 174 6.94 -6.43 -12.43
N ARG A 175 5.68 -6.25 -12.02
CA ARG A 175 5.28 -5.09 -11.20
C ARG A 175 5.93 -5.09 -9.83
N VAL A 176 6.11 -6.27 -9.23
CA VAL A 176 6.82 -6.43 -7.96
C VAL A 176 8.29 -6.06 -8.12
N LYS A 177 8.93 -6.49 -9.20
CA LYS A 177 10.32 -6.13 -9.51
C LYS A 177 10.49 -4.64 -9.72
N GLU A 178 9.60 -4.01 -10.49
CA GLU A 178 9.65 -2.56 -10.75
C GLU A 178 9.46 -1.77 -9.45
N LEU A 179 8.32 -1.94 -8.77
CA LEU A 179 8.02 -1.16 -7.56
C LEU A 179 8.92 -1.54 -6.38
N GLY A 180 9.13 -2.83 -6.15
CA GLY A 180 9.97 -3.32 -5.07
C GLY A 180 11.45 -3.00 -5.30
N GLY A 181 11.91 -3.05 -6.55
CA GLY A 181 13.26 -2.68 -6.94
C GLY A 181 13.51 -1.19 -6.69
N ASP A 182 12.58 -0.32 -7.08
CA ASP A 182 12.67 1.12 -6.81
C ASP A 182 12.78 1.40 -5.30
N ILE A 183 11.95 0.76 -4.48
CA ILE A 183 11.99 0.90 -3.02
C ILE A 183 13.31 0.33 -2.45
N ALA A 184 13.76 -0.83 -2.94
CA ALA A 184 14.97 -1.48 -2.47
C ALA A 184 16.24 -0.68 -2.81
N ILE A 185 16.34 -0.13 -4.03
CA ILE A 185 17.41 0.80 -4.43
C ILE A 185 17.45 1.98 -3.48
N ASP A 186 16.29 2.60 -3.28
CA ASP A 186 16.17 3.82 -2.51
C ASP A 186 16.52 3.60 -1.03
N LEU A 187 16.17 2.45 -0.46
CA LEU A 187 16.63 2.01 0.86
C LEU A 187 18.13 1.73 0.89
N ALA A 188 18.65 0.92 -0.04
CA ALA A 188 20.03 0.46 0.01
C ALA A 188 21.06 1.55 -0.32
N LEU A 189 20.72 2.49 -1.21
CA LEU A 189 21.66 3.44 -1.81
C LEU A 189 21.38 4.91 -1.48
N HIS A 190 20.13 5.29 -1.20
CA HIS A 190 19.74 6.70 -0.99
C HIS A 190 19.26 7.00 0.43
N THR A 191 19.21 5.99 1.29
CA THR A 191 18.84 6.14 2.71
C THR A 191 20.04 5.81 3.58
N GLU A 192 20.22 6.57 4.67
CA GLU A 192 21.28 6.26 5.63
C GLU A 192 21.14 4.83 6.15
N TRP A 193 22.15 3.99 5.89
CA TRP A 193 22.05 2.56 6.19
C TRP A 193 21.77 2.26 7.66
N ALA A 194 22.30 3.08 8.58
CA ALA A 194 22.01 2.94 10.00
C ALA A 194 20.51 3.15 10.31
N ALA A 195 19.83 4.02 9.57
CA ALA A 195 18.39 4.20 9.68
C ALA A 195 17.65 2.99 9.10
N VAL A 196 18.13 2.40 8.00
CA VAL A 196 17.53 1.18 7.38
C VAL A 196 17.62 -0.02 8.31
N THR A 197 18.80 -0.31 8.86
CA THR A 197 18.99 -1.45 9.79
C THR A 197 18.22 -1.25 11.08
N SER A 198 18.21 -0.02 11.62
CA SER A 198 17.40 0.31 12.79
C SER A 198 15.91 0.13 12.48
N ALA A 199 15.44 0.60 11.32
CA ALA A 199 14.06 0.50 10.88
C ALA A 199 13.57 -0.95 10.75
N ALA A 200 14.40 -1.86 10.23
CA ALA A 200 14.06 -3.29 10.16
C ALA A 200 13.81 -3.91 11.54
N GLY A 201 14.50 -3.41 12.57
CA GLY A 201 14.37 -3.84 13.96
C GLY A 201 13.34 -3.07 14.80
N LEU A 202 12.73 -2.00 14.28
CA LEU A 202 11.75 -1.23 15.05
C LEU A 202 10.40 -1.96 15.14
N PHE A 203 9.91 -2.08 16.38
CA PHE A 203 8.54 -2.51 16.64
C PHE A 203 7.67 -1.30 16.98
N GLY A 204 6.33 -1.48 16.91
CA GLY A 204 5.39 -0.37 17.08
C GLY A 204 5.60 0.49 18.34
N LYS A 205 6.00 -0.11 19.47
CA LYS A 205 6.31 0.63 20.70
C LYS A 205 7.56 1.50 20.57
N ASP A 206 8.64 0.95 20.00
CA ASP A 206 9.89 1.70 19.79
C ASP A 206 9.67 2.86 18.81
N LEU A 207 8.88 2.64 17.77
CA LEU A 207 8.53 3.67 16.79
C LEU A 207 7.78 4.84 17.44
N LEU A 208 6.81 4.54 18.31
CA LEU A 208 6.07 5.55 19.06
C LEU A 208 6.97 6.36 20.00
N GLU A 209 7.93 5.72 20.68
CA GLU A 209 8.89 6.42 21.53
C GLU A 209 9.80 7.37 20.73
N LYS A 210 10.27 6.94 19.55
CA LYS A 210 11.06 7.81 18.65
C LYS A 210 10.25 9.01 18.16
N LEU A 211 8.98 8.79 17.89
CA LEU A 211 8.01 9.82 17.49
C LEU A 211 7.74 10.83 18.61
N GLU A 212 7.56 10.38 19.85
CA GLU A 212 7.39 11.26 21.01
C GLU A 212 8.64 12.12 21.27
N ALA A 213 9.84 11.60 20.94
CA ALA A 213 11.07 12.37 21.05
C ALA A 213 11.12 13.60 20.12
N LEU A 214 10.33 13.63 19.03
CA LEU A 214 10.25 14.80 18.13
C LEU A 214 9.78 16.07 18.85
N LYS A 215 8.96 15.92 19.89
CA LYS A 215 8.36 17.05 20.62
C LYS A 215 9.35 17.74 21.56
N LYS A 216 10.49 17.11 21.88
CA LYS A 216 11.44 17.63 22.86
C LYS A 216 12.06 18.94 22.37
N GLY A 217 11.85 20.01 23.14
CA GLY A 217 12.44 21.34 22.87
C GLY A 217 11.62 22.22 21.92
N ALA A 218 10.45 21.79 21.46
CA ALA A 218 9.56 22.60 20.62
C ALA A 218 8.65 23.52 21.46
N GLY A 219 8.25 24.67 20.90
CA GLY A 219 7.20 25.52 21.47
C GLY A 219 5.82 24.84 21.48
N ALA A 220 4.81 25.44 22.10
CA ALA A 220 3.50 24.80 22.29
C ALA A 220 2.79 24.43 20.97
N ILE A 221 2.74 25.35 20.00
CA ILE A 221 2.10 25.13 18.69
C ILE A 221 2.89 24.07 17.90
N LEU A 222 4.22 24.23 17.81
CA LEU A 222 5.07 23.29 17.11
C LEU A 222 5.02 21.89 17.72
N SER A 223 4.97 21.77 19.05
CA SER A 223 4.79 20.49 19.74
C SER A 223 3.49 19.82 19.34
N ARG A 224 2.43 20.60 19.11
CA ARG A 224 1.12 20.11 18.67
C ARG A 224 1.16 19.60 17.23
N ILE A 225 1.78 20.36 16.32
CA ILE A 225 2.03 19.94 14.93
C ILE A 225 2.79 18.61 14.91
N LEU A 226 3.90 18.55 15.65
CA LEU A 226 4.74 17.36 15.73
C LEU A 226 3.99 16.16 16.34
N ALA A 227 3.13 16.39 17.33
CA ALA A 227 2.29 15.33 17.90
C ALA A 227 1.29 14.76 16.90
N VAL A 228 0.62 15.63 16.14
CA VAL A 228 -0.35 15.19 15.15
C VAL A 228 0.35 14.50 13.99
N ALA A 229 1.42 15.09 13.43
CA ALA A 229 2.21 14.45 12.38
C ALA A 229 2.76 13.10 12.82
N ALA A 230 3.30 13.01 14.03
CA ALA A 230 3.80 11.78 14.62
C ALA A 230 2.73 10.68 14.66
N LYS A 231 1.57 11.01 15.22
CA LYS A 231 0.45 10.08 15.32
C LYS A 231 -0.02 9.62 13.94
N THR A 232 -0.12 10.54 12.99
CA THR A 232 -0.51 10.24 11.61
C THR A 232 0.50 9.32 10.90
N LEU A 233 1.80 9.56 11.06
CA LEU A 233 2.85 8.65 10.54
C LEU A 233 2.75 7.25 11.15
N TYR A 234 2.53 7.19 12.47
CA TYR A 234 2.37 5.92 13.17
C TYR A 234 1.17 5.13 12.68
N ASN A 235 0.02 5.80 12.50
CA ASN A 235 -1.18 5.16 11.97
C ASN A 235 -0.99 4.64 10.55
N ALA A 236 -0.30 5.39 9.68
CA ALA A 236 0.03 4.95 8.33
C ALA A 236 0.93 3.69 8.35
N TYR A 237 1.95 3.68 9.23
CA TYR A 237 2.77 2.49 9.47
C TYR A 237 1.92 1.29 9.92
N LEU A 238 1.02 1.48 10.89
CA LEU A 238 0.16 0.40 11.39
C LEU A 238 -0.76 -0.16 10.30
N LYS A 239 -1.28 0.67 9.39
CA LYS A 239 -2.10 0.20 8.26
C LYS A 239 -1.32 -0.68 7.30
N ILE A 240 -0.10 -0.28 6.94
CA ILE A 240 0.76 -1.05 6.03
C ILE A 240 1.15 -2.36 6.70
N ARG A 241 1.54 -2.28 7.98
CA ARG A 241 1.87 -3.44 8.81
C ARG A 241 0.72 -4.43 8.91
N ALA A 242 -0.52 -3.96 9.06
CA ALA A 242 -1.69 -4.82 9.15
C ALA A 242 -1.84 -5.75 7.93
N LEU A 243 -1.37 -5.33 6.74
CA LEU A 243 -1.42 -6.11 5.51
C LEU A 243 -0.49 -7.32 5.51
N LEU A 244 0.54 -7.34 6.36
CA LEU A 244 1.44 -8.50 6.50
C LEU A 244 0.84 -9.61 7.37
N GLY A 245 -0.15 -9.28 8.20
CA GLY A 245 -0.70 -10.19 9.22
C GLY A 245 0.12 -10.19 10.52
N LYS A 246 -0.54 -10.57 11.61
CA LYS A 246 0.02 -10.49 12.98
C LYS A 246 1.22 -11.41 13.22
N ASP A 247 1.24 -12.57 12.59
CA ASP A 247 2.22 -13.63 12.88
C ASP A 247 3.46 -13.61 11.98
N VAL A 248 3.45 -12.75 10.94
CA VAL A 248 4.42 -12.84 9.83
C VAL A 248 5.29 -11.62 9.68
N GLU A 249 4.93 -10.52 10.34
CA GLU A 249 5.63 -9.26 10.23
C GLU A 249 7.14 -9.40 10.50
N GLU A 250 7.50 -10.06 11.60
CA GLU A 250 8.90 -10.23 11.99
C GLU A 250 9.68 -11.05 10.95
N GLN A 251 9.11 -12.17 10.49
CA GLN A 251 9.72 -13.01 9.46
C GLN A 251 9.87 -12.24 8.14
N ALA A 252 8.86 -11.47 7.75
CA ALA A 252 8.86 -10.68 6.53
C ALA A 252 9.93 -9.58 6.59
N ARG A 253 10.03 -8.85 7.71
CA ARG A 253 11.06 -7.80 7.90
C ARG A 253 12.46 -8.38 7.95
N ASN A 254 12.68 -9.48 8.68
CA ASN A 254 13.98 -10.15 8.73
C ASN A 254 14.42 -10.58 7.33
N LYS A 255 13.49 -11.12 6.52
CA LYS A 255 13.80 -11.54 5.15
C LYS A 255 14.09 -10.36 4.23
N VAL A 256 13.33 -9.26 4.36
CA VAL A 256 13.62 -8.02 3.62
C VAL A 256 14.97 -7.44 4.03
N ASN A 257 15.33 -7.47 5.32
CA ASN A 257 16.64 -6.98 5.77
C ASN A 257 17.78 -7.80 5.16
N GLU A 258 17.68 -9.14 5.15
CA GLU A 258 18.62 -10.02 4.47
C GLU A 258 18.75 -9.66 2.98
N TRP A 259 17.64 -9.38 2.31
CA TRP A 259 17.66 -8.98 0.90
C TRP A 259 18.33 -7.62 0.69
N LEU A 260 18.03 -6.63 1.53
CA LEU A 260 18.65 -5.30 1.46
C LEU A 260 20.16 -5.36 1.74
N GLU A 261 20.61 -6.21 2.68
CA GLU A 261 22.03 -6.47 2.94
C GLU A 261 22.73 -7.02 1.69
N ASN A 262 22.15 -8.06 1.08
CA ASN A 262 22.70 -8.64 -0.16
C ASN A 262 22.79 -7.62 -1.30
N ILE A 263 21.77 -6.78 -1.48
CA ILE A 263 21.76 -5.73 -2.52
C ILE A 263 22.86 -4.70 -2.24
N LYS A 264 22.97 -4.26 -0.98
CA LYS A 264 23.98 -3.29 -0.57
C LYS A 264 25.41 -3.82 -0.76
N GLU A 265 25.67 -5.06 -0.34
CA GLU A 265 27.01 -5.65 -0.43
C GLU A 265 27.46 -5.85 -1.88
N ALA A 266 26.55 -6.26 -2.76
CA ALA A 266 26.88 -6.45 -4.15
C ALA A 266 26.89 -5.16 -4.98
N GLY A 267 26.20 -4.11 -4.51
CA GLY A 267 26.00 -2.86 -5.24
C GLY A 267 25.24 -3.04 -6.56
N LYS A 268 24.43 -4.09 -6.68
CA LYS A 268 23.75 -4.51 -7.91
C LYS A 268 22.27 -4.77 -7.66
N ILE A 269 21.41 -4.02 -8.35
CA ILE A 269 19.95 -4.17 -8.20
C ILE A 269 19.43 -5.46 -8.85
N GLU A 270 20.15 -6.03 -9.82
CA GLU A 270 19.79 -7.27 -10.50
C GLU A 270 19.65 -8.46 -9.52
N ILE A 271 20.18 -8.30 -8.30
CA ILE A 271 19.94 -9.21 -7.19
C ILE A 271 18.48 -9.22 -6.77
N PHE A 272 17.81 -8.07 -6.70
CA PHE A 272 16.39 -8.02 -6.35
C PHE A 272 15.52 -8.81 -7.33
N ASP A 273 15.77 -8.65 -8.64
CA ASP A 273 15.06 -9.41 -9.68
C ASP A 273 15.26 -10.92 -9.51
N THR A 274 16.50 -11.32 -9.27
CA THR A 274 16.87 -12.73 -9.02
C THR A 274 16.20 -13.27 -7.75
N LEU A 275 16.13 -12.46 -6.70
CA LEU A 275 15.49 -12.82 -5.44
C LEU A 275 13.97 -13.02 -5.63
N VAL A 276 13.29 -12.10 -6.32
CA VAL A 276 11.85 -12.22 -6.61
C VAL A 276 11.57 -13.45 -7.47
N GLU A 277 12.36 -13.70 -8.52
CA GLU A 277 12.19 -14.89 -9.38
C GLU A 277 12.35 -16.20 -8.60
N LYS A 278 13.38 -16.27 -7.76
CA LYS A 278 13.65 -17.44 -6.92
C LYS A 278 12.57 -17.63 -5.87
N PHE A 279 12.11 -16.54 -5.25
CA PHE A 279 11.09 -16.56 -4.22
C PHE A 279 9.73 -16.99 -4.78
N TYR A 280 9.36 -16.52 -5.97
CA TYR A 280 8.07 -16.85 -6.61
C TYR A 280 8.08 -18.20 -7.32
N GLY A 281 9.26 -18.69 -7.72
CA GLY A 281 9.38 -20.00 -8.37
C GLY A 281 8.63 -20.07 -9.72
N LEU A 282 8.58 -18.97 -10.48
CA LEU A 282 7.77 -18.87 -11.71
C LEU A 282 8.02 -20.00 -12.71
N GLU A 283 9.28 -20.40 -12.91
CA GLU A 283 9.61 -21.50 -13.82
C GLU A 283 9.10 -22.85 -13.31
N SER A 284 9.09 -23.05 -11.99
CA SER A 284 8.48 -24.25 -11.38
C SER A 284 6.96 -24.22 -11.53
N PHE A 285 6.34 -23.05 -11.33
CA PHE A 285 4.91 -22.84 -11.55
C PHE A 285 4.52 -23.16 -12.99
N LYS A 286 5.20 -22.59 -14.00
CA LYS A 286 4.93 -22.83 -15.42
C LYS A 286 4.99 -24.32 -15.79
N LYS A 287 6.02 -25.03 -15.29
CA LYS A 287 6.19 -26.48 -15.52
C LYS A 287 5.09 -27.30 -14.86
N ALA A 288 4.77 -27.00 -13.60
CA ALA A 288 3.70 -27.67 -12.87
C ALA A 288 2.33 -27.45 -13.53
N LEU A 289 2.08 -26.22 -13.99
CA LEU A 289 0.87 -25.85 -14.72
C LEU A 289 0.74 -26.65 -16.02
N GLN A 290 1.78 -26.64 -16.86
CA GLN A 290 1.78 -27.39 -18.12
C GLN A 290 1.51 -28.88 -17.90
N GLY A 291 2.21 -29.50 -16.94
CA GLY A 291 2.04 -30.93 -16.64
C GLY A 291 0.68 -31.28 -16.05
N SER A 292 0.03 -30.34 -15.35
CA SER A 292 -1.29 -30.55 -14.75
C SER A 292 -2.40 -30.36 -15.78
N LEU A 293 -2.34 -29.30 -16.60
CA LEU A 293 -3.33 -29.04 -17.65
C LEU A 293 -3.35 -30.15 -18.71
N ALA A 294 -2.21 -30.72 -19.07
CA ALA A 294 -2.13 -31.85 -20.01
C ALA A 294 -2.90 -33.11 -19.55
N ARG A 295 -3.22 -33.20 -18.26
CA ARG A 295 -3.98 -34.32 -17.65
C ARG A 295 -5.41 -33.92 -17.25
N SER A 296 -5.80 -32.67 -17.50
CA SER A 296 -7.10 -32.16 -17.07
C SER A 296 -8.23 -32.75 -17.90
N THR A 297 -9.29 -33.18 -17.21
CA THR A 297 -10.56 -33.60 -17.80
C THR A 297 -11.70 -32.67 -17.36
N ALA A 298 -11.37 -31.44 -16.93
CA ALA A 298 -12.36 -30.47 -16.47
C ALA A 298 -13.32 -30.05 -17.58
N GLU A 299 -14.52 -29.66 -17.21
CA GLU A 299 -15.51 -29.15 -18.16
C GLU A 299 -15.04 -27.84 -18.80
N ILE A 300 -15.29 -27.68 -20.11
CA ILE A 300 -14.85 -26.51 -20.88
C ILE A 300 -15.34 -25.18 -20.27
N ASP A 301 -16.55 -25.15 -19.72
CA ASP A 301 -17.11 -23.97 -19.07
C ASP A 301 -16.40 -23.62 -17.76
N SER A 302 -15.94 -24.63 -17.01
CA SER A 302 -15.11 -24.43 -15.81
C SER A 302 -13.76 -23.83 -16.19
N VAL A 303 -13.11 -24.36 -17.22
CA VAL A 303 -11.82 -23.86 -17.73
C VAL A 303 -11.96 -22.41 -18.20
N ASN A 304 -12.97 -22.11 -19.02
CA ASN A 304 -13.23 -20.76 -19.51
C ASN A 304 -13.50 -19.76 -18.38
N ARG A 305 -14.28 -20.14 -17.36
CA ARG A 305 -14.53 -19.30 -16.18
C ARG A 305 -13.25 -19.05 -15.38
N THR A 306 -12.43 -20.09 -15.22
CA THR A 306 -11.14 -19.99 -14.52
C THR A 306 -10.19 -19.04 -15.27
N THR A 307 -10.15 -19.09 -16.60
CA THR A 307 -9.38 -18.14 -17.43
C THR A 307 -9.79 -16.69 -17.18
N ASP A 308 -11.10 -16.41 -17.10
CA ASP A 308 -11.62 -15.08 -16.78
C ASP A 308 -11.21 -14.63 -15.37
N GLN A 309 -11.27 -15.55 -14.39
CA GLN A 309 -10.88 -15.28 -13.00
C GLN A 309 -9.37 -15.01 -12.88
N VAL A 310 -8.53 -15.83 -13.51
CA VAL A 310 -7.07 -15.64 -13.55
C VAL A 310 -6.72 -14.28 -14.16
N SER A 311 -7.37 -13.91 -15.26
CA SER A 311 -7.15 -12.59 -15.88
C SER A 311 -7.53 -11.45 -14.91
N SER A 312 -8.63 -11.61 -14.15
CA SER A 312 -9.05 -10.64 -13.13
C SER A 312 -8.05 -10.51 -11.99
N VAL A 313 -7.31 -11.56 -11.61
CA VAL A 313 -6.27 -11.50 -10.58
C VAL A 313 -5.18 -10.50 -10.97
N GLY A 314 -4.75 -10.52 -12.24
CA GLY A 314 -3.77 -9.56 -12.75
C GLY A 314 -4.25 -8.10 -12.70
N GLU A 315 -5.52 -7.87 -13.03
CA GLU A 315 -6.13 -6.52 -12.97
C GLU A 315 -6.23 -6.01 -11.54
N LYS A 316 -6.67 -6.87 -10.61
CA LYS A 316 -6.73 -6.54 -9.18
C LYS A 316 -5.35 -6.20 -8.63
N PHE A 317 -4.33 -7.00 -8.96
CA PHE A 317 -2.96 -6.72 -8.54
C PHE A 317 -2.45 -5.39 -9.09
N ALA A 318 -2.77 -5.05 -10.35
CA ALA A 318 -2.39 -3.77 -10.93
C ALA A 318 -3.00 -2.56 -10.18
N VAL A 319 -4.23 -2.69 -9.70
CA VAL A 319 -4.87 -1.67 -8.85
C VAL A 319 -4.16 -1.58 -7.50
N LEU A 320 -3.86 -2.72 -6.86
CA LEU A 320 -3.17 -2.76 -5.59
C LEU A 320 -1.76 -2.16 -5.70
N SER A 321 -0.99 -2.56 -6.72
CA SER A 321 0.37 -2.06 -6.98
C SER A 321 0.38 -0.55 -7.27
N ALA A 322 -0.63 -0.02 -7.97
CA ALA A 322 -0.77 1.41 -8.18
C ALA A 322 -0.97 2.18 -6.86
N ARG A 323 -1.71 1.60 -5.90
CA ARG A 323 -1.90 2.19 -4.56
C ARG A 323 -0.60 2.12 -3.74
N MET A 324 0.14 1.01 -3.80
CA MET A 324 1.46 0.89 -3.18
C MET A 324 2.48 1.87 -3.78
N SER A 325 2.44 2.08 -5.10
CA SER A 325 3.29 3.07 -5.78
C SER A 325 2.96 4.50 -5.37
N ALA A 326 1.66 4.85 -5.28
CA ALA A 326 1.25 6.15 -4.78
C ALA A 326 1.76 6.40 -3.35
N LEU A 327 1.66 5.39 -2.48
CA LEU A 327 2.22 5.42 -1.14
C LEU A 327 3.75 5.60 -1.16
N ALA A 328 4.49 4.82 -1.94
CA ALA A 328 5.94 4.93 -2.06
C ALA A 328 6.39 6.33 -2.50
N ASN A 329 5.67 6.94 -3.46
CA ASN A 329 5.93 8.31 -3.90
C ASN A 329 5.79 9.33 -2.77
N VAL A 330 4.75 9.23 -1.93
CA VAL A 330 4.56 10.12 -0.78
C VAL A 330 5.65 9.91 0.27
N VAL A 331 6.05 8.66 0.50
CA VAL A 331 7.14 8.33 1.42
C VAL A 331 8.46 8.96 0.97
N ASN A 332 8.75 8.95 -0.35
CA ASN A 332 9.90 9.65 -0.92
C ASN A 332 9.85 11.16 -0.72
N LEU A 333 8.67 11.78 -0.75
CA LEU A 333 8.52 13.20 -0.42
C LEU A 333 8.87 13.49 1.04
N GLY A 334 8.56 12.56 1.95
CA GLY A 334 8.89 12.70 3.37
C GLY A 334 10.39 12.75 3.64
N LYS A 335 11.22 12.13 2.80
CA LYS A 335 12.69 12.16 2.95
C LYS A 335 13.30 13.55 2.84
N MET A 336 12.56 14.49 2.24
CA MET A 336 12.98 15.89 2.17
C MET A 336 12.92 16.60 3.53
N ILE A 337 12.31 15.98 4.55
CA ILE A 337 12.24 16.52 5.92
C ILE A 337 13.52 16.13 6.64
N HIS A 338 14.35 17.12 6.99
CA HIS A 338 15.70 16.90 7.53
C HIS A 338 15.70 16.62 9.05
N LEU A 339 14.82 15.73 9.51
CA LEU A 339 14.74 15.32 10.92
C LEU A 339 15.14 13.83 11.04
N PRO A 340 16.21 13.49 11.78
CA PRO A 340 16.70 12.11 11.86
C PRO A 340 15.64 11.09 12.30
N GLN A 341 14.76 11.46 13.24
CA GLN A 341 13.68 10.59 13.69
C GLN A 341 12.66 10.37 12.58
N VAL A 342 12.34 11.39 11.77
CA VAL A 342 11.43 11.28 10.62
C VAL A 342 12.02 10.34 9.56
N LEU A 343 13.31 10.46 9.26
CA LEU A 343 14.01 9.55 8.34
C LEU A 343 13.92 8.09 8.79
N LEU A 344 14.10 7.82 10.07
CA LEU A 344 13.98 6.48 10.64
C LEU A 344 12.56 5.90 10.46
N ILE A 345 11.52 6.71 10.69
CA ILE A 345 10.12 6.27 10.53
C ILE A 345 9.79 6.02 9.06
N ILE A 346 10.24 6.92 8.18
CA ILE A 346 10.09 6.77 6.73
C ILE A 346 10.76 5.49 6.26
N ALA A 347 11.99 5.22 6.70
CA ALA A 347 12.69 3.97 6.41
C ALA A 347 11.89 2.74 6.91
N SER A 348 11.31 2.81 8.12
CA SER A 348 10.44 1.75 8.65
C SER A 348 9.21 1.50 7.78
N ILE A 349 8.58 2.57 7.30
CA ILE A 349 7.44 2.50 6.38
C ILE A 349 7.87 1.88 5.05
N GLN A 350 9.02 2.27 4.49
CA GLN A 350 9.54 1.71 3.23
C GLN A 350 9.90 0.23 3.34
N VAL A 351 10.57 -0.18 4.42
CA VAL A 351 10.91 -1.59 4.67
C VAL A 351 9.63 -2.43 4.78
N THR A 352 8.63 -1.93 5.51
CA THR A 352 7.34 -2.60 5.67
C THR A 352 6.58 -2.66 4.34
N LEU A 353 6.58 -1.57 3.57
CA LEU A 353 5.96 -1.51 2.24
C LEU A 353 6.64 -2.47 1.27
N LEU A 354 7.98 -2.56 1.28
CA LEU A 354 8.72 -3.52 0.46
C LEU A 354 8.32 -4.96 0.77
N ALA A 355 8.16 -5.30 2.05
CA ALA A 355 7.60 -6.58 2.45
C ALA A 355 6.20 -6.78 1.87
N VAL A 356 5.29 -5.81 2.03
CA VAL A 356 3.92 -5.90 1.51
C VAL A 356 3.90 -6.11 0.00
N VAL A 357 4.74 -5.39 -0.77
CA VAL A 357 4.86 -5.52 -2.23
C VAL A 357 5.22 -6.96 -2.61
N ILE A 358 6.26 -7.52 -1.98
CA ILE A 358 6.79 -8.84 -2.32
C ILE A 358 5.83 -9.94 -1.90
N TYR A 359 5.29 -9.90 -0.68
CA TYR A 359 4.38 -10.93 -0.20
C TYR A 359 3.00 -10.86 -0.87
N SER A 360 2.49 -9.67 -1.18
CA SER A 360 1.24 -9.56 -1.93
C SER A 360 1.39 -10.12 -3.35
N GLY A 361 2.48 -9.84 -4.06
CA GLY A 361 2.66 -10.44 -5.39
C GLY A 361 2.80 -11.97 -5.33
N PHE A 362 3.37 -12.50 -4.24
CA PHE A 362 3.43 -13.93 -4.00
C PHE A 362 2.04 -14.54 -3.77
N ASP A 363 1.21 -13.91 -2.93
CA ASP A 363 -0.20 -14.29 -2.71
C ASP A 363 -1.00 -14.32 -4.02
N TYR A 364 -0.85 -13.28 -4.85
CA TYR A 364 -1.56 -13.18 -6.13
C TYR A 364 -1.13 -14.24 -7.15
N ILE A 365 0.08 -14.81 -7.03
CA ILE A 365 0.48 -15.99 -7.80
C ILE A 365 -0.03 -17.27 -7.13
N GLY A 366 0.07 -17.38 -5.80
CA GLY A 366 -0.48 -18.47 -4.99
C GLY A 366 0.24 -19.81 -5.12
N TYR A 367 1.44 -19.86 -5.72
CA TYR A 367 2.15 -21.12 -5.98
C TYR A 367 3.02 -21.55 -4.79
N ARG A 368 2.77 -22.75 -4.26
CA ARG A 368 3.49 -23.35 -3.09
C ARG A 368 3.50 -22.44 -1.86
N ALA A 369 2.37 -21.77 -1.61
CA ALA A 369 2.29 -20.76 -0.59
C ALA A 369 2.51 -21.31 0.83
N PRO A 370 3.50 -20.81 1.60
CA PRO A 370 3.25 -20.62 3.03
C PRO A 370 2.07 -19.66 3.17
N ARG A 371 1.15 -19.92 4.11
CA ARG A 371 -0.11 -19.19 4.29
C ARG A 371 0.11 -17.75 4.78
N PHE A 372 0.67 -16.85 3.98
CA PHE A 372 0.94 -15.49 4.44
C PHE A 372 0.98 -14.48 3.28
N PRO A 373 0.29 -13.33 3.37
CA PRO A 373 -0.87 -12.97 4.21
C PRO A 373 -2.22 -13.56 3.76
N ASN A 374 -2.27 -14.31 2.65
CA ASN A 374 -3.50 -14.84 2.05
C ASN A 374 -4.52 -13.73 1.72
N LEU A 375 -4.09 -12.62 1.11
CA LEU A 375 -4.98 -11.50 0.79
C LEU A 375 -6.04 -11.86 -0.26
N THR A 376 -5.72 -12.79 -1.16
CA THR A 376 -6.57 -13.18 -2.29
C THR A 376 -6.42 -14.65 -2.64
N LYS A 377 -7.29 -15.15 -3.51
CA LYS A 377 -7.04 -16.40 -4.24
C LYS A 377 -6.10 -16.14 -5.40
N GLY A 378 -4.89 -16.68 -5.32
CA GLY A 378 -3.89 -16.52 -6.37
C GLY A 378 -4.21 -17.32 -7.63
N VAL A 379 -3.46 -17.05 -8.71
CA VAL A 379 -3.57 -17.76 -10.00
C VAL A 379 -3.52 -19.29 -9.83
N ALA A 380 -2.54 -19.79 -9.08
CA ALA A 380 -2.33 -21.22 -8.87
C ALA A 380 -3.48 -21.88 -8.09
N GLU A 381 -4.05 -21.18 -7.10
CA GLU A 381 -5.15 -21.68 -6.27
C GLU A 381 -6.44 -21.79 -7.09
N LEU A 382 -6.79 -20.75 -7.87
CA LEU A 382 -7.96 -20.77 -8.75
C LEU A 382 -7.92 -21.95 -9.74
N ILE A 383 -6.75 -22.22 -10.32
CA ILE A 383 -6.56 -23.34 -11.26
C ILE A 383 -6.67 -24.69 -10.52
N SER A 384 -6.09 -24.78 -9.31
CA SER A 384 -6.09 -26.00 -8.51
C SER A 384 -7.49 -26.41 -8.04
N GLU A 385 -8.33 -25.43 -7.67
CA GLU A 385 -9.71 -25.67 -7.22
C GLU A 385 -10.64 -26.07 -8.36
N ALA A 386 -10.52 -25.44 -9.53
CA ALA A 386 -11.53 -25.53 -10.59
C ALA A 386 -11.17 -26.49 -11.73
N VAL A 387 -9.88 -26.81 -11.89
CA VAL A 387 -9.39 -27.54 -13.07
C VAL A 387 -8.58 -28.78 -12.66
N VAL A 388 -7.46 -28.59 -11.96
CA VAL A 388 -6.55 -29.69 -11.63
C VAL A 388 -5.53 -29.27 -10.56
N PRO A 389 -5.27 -30.09 -9.53
CA PRO A 389 -4.24 -29.80 -8.54
C PRO A 389 -2.85 -29.61 -9.17
N LEU A 390 -2.13 -28.57 -8.76
CA LEU A 390 -0.75 -28.32 -9.15
C LEU A 390 0.21 -29.06 -8.20
N ASN A 391 0.95 -30.04 -8.71
CA ASN A 391 1.96 -30.81 -7.97
C ASN A 391 3.39 -30.26 -8.16
#